data_AF-A0A226MV01-F1
#
_entry.id   AF-A0A226MV01-F1
#
_cell.length_a   1.000
_cell.length_b   1.000
_cell.length_c   1.000
_cell.angle_alpha   90.00
_cell.angle_beta   90.00
_cell.angle_gamma   90.00
#
_symmetry.space_group_name_H-M   'P 1'
#
loop_
_entity.id
_entity.type
_entity.pdbx_description
1 polymer ?
#
loop_
_entity_poly.entity_id
_entity_poly.type
_entity_poly.pdbx_seq_one_letter_code
_entity_poly.pdbx_strand_id
1 'polypeptide(L)'
;MAFTLYALLQAGLLVVNAIAVLHEERFLRHGGGLCFLTWLFCRCTVGWGSDQGIGGFGEEPGIKAQLTNLIRSIRTVMRGEGVTLGSGIGCSVTKDSLRLRGAPVTIRFVTNTTKECKKDLLERLTRLGFDIAEHEIFTSLTAARNLLEQKRVRPLLLVDEKALPDFTGISTDDPNAVVVGLAPEHFHYEMMNKAFRLILDGAPLIAIHKARYFKKKDGLALGPGPFVAGLEYATDTKATVVGKPEKTFFLEALRGTSCAPEEAVMIGDDCRDDVGGAQNTGMRGILVKTGKYRPADENKIDPAPYLTCESFPEAVEHILKHLL
;
A
#
# COMPACT_ATOMS: atom_id res chain seq x y z
N MET A 1 0.19 6.23 49.23
CA MET A 1 0.35 5.99 47.77
C MET A 1 -0.79 5.08 47.34
N ALA A 2 -1.74 5.58 46.55
CA ALA A 2 -2.91 4.79 46.13
C ALA A 2 -2.62 4.09 44.81
N PHE A 3 -2.54 2.75 44.83
CA PHE A 3 -2.61 1.96 43.60
C PHE A 3 -4.00 2.11 43.01
N THR A 4 -4.11 2.74 41.84
CA THR A 4 -5.38 2.91 41.14
C THR A 4 -5.76 1.63 40.41
N LEU A 5 -7.07 1.36 40.31
CA LEU A 5 -7.63 0.23 39.57
C LEU A 5 -7.12 0.16 38.11
N TYR A 6 -6.76 1.32 37.55
CA TYR A 6 -6.14 1.50 36.24
C TYR A 6 -4.77 0.79 36.11
N ALA A 7 -3.92 0.86 37.14
CA ALA A 7 -2.63 0.15 37.13
C ALA A 7 -2.81 -1.37 37.17
N LEU A 8 -3.84 -1.85 37.88
CA LEU A 8 -4.20 -3.28 37.90
C LEU A 8 -4.71 -3.76 36.53
N LEU A 9 -5.49 -2.91 35.84
CA LEU A 9 -5.96 -3.16 34.47
C LEU A 9 -4.83 -3.16 33.44
N GLN A 10 -3.84 -2.25 33.54
CA GLN A 10 -2.66 -2.28 32.67
C GLN A 10 -1.79 -3.53 32.91
N ALA A 11 -1.61 -3.94 34.17
CA ALA A 11 -0.91 -5.20 34.49
C ALA A 11 -1.67 -6.42 33.94
N GLY A 12 -3.00 -6.45 34.07
CA GLY A 12 -3.85 -7.51 33.51
C GLY A 12 -3.76 -7.61 31.98
N LEU A 13 -3.74 -6.47 31.27
CA LEU A 13 -3.62 -6.44 29.81
C LEU A 13 -2.24 -6.90 29.30
N LEU A 14 -1.18 -6.65 30.07
CA LEU A 14 0.19 -7.08 29.74
C LEU A 14 0.41 -8.59 29.90
N VAL A 15 -0.30 -9.24 30.82
CA VAL A 15 -0.16 -10.70 31.06
C VAL A 15 -0.85 -11.55 29.99
N VAL A 16 -1.88 -11.03 29.29
CA VAL A 16 -2.62 -11.79 28.26
C VAL A 16 -1.85 -11.93 26.94
N ASN A 17 -0.88 -11.06 26.63
CA ASN A 17 -0.12 -11.10 25.37
C ASN A 17 1.10 -12.05 25.39
N ALA A 18 1.37 -12.75 26.49
CA ALA A 18 2.60 -13.56 26.63
C ALA A 18 2.42 -15.07 26.33
N ILE A 19 1.20 -15.61 26.29
CA ILE A 19 0.95 -17.06 26.15
C ILE A 19 -0.18 -17.34 25.14
N ALA A 20 0.17 -17.37 23.85
CA ALA A 20 -0.64 -17.98 22.79
C ALA A 20 0.19 -18.30 21.53
N VAL A 21 1.38 -18.87 21.71
CA VAL A 21 2.08 -19.64 20.66
C VAL A 21 2.46 -20.97 21.26
N LEU A 22 1.69 -22.01 20.93
CA LEU A 22 2.08 -23.43 20.87
C LEU A 22 0.85 -24.24 20.41
N HIS A 23 1.05 -25.05 19.38
CA HIS A 23 0.29 -26.25 18.96
C HIS A 23 -1.05 -26.62 19.66
N GLU A 24 -2.10 -26.92 18.88
CA GLU A 24 -2.69 -28.29 18.74
C GLU A 24 -4.04 -28.33 18.00
N GLU A 25 -4.14 -29.15 16.93
CA GLU A 25 -5.42 -29.61 16.34
C GLU A 25 -6.07 -30.76 17.13
N ARG A 26 -6.04 -30.77 18.47
CA ARG A 26 -6.46 -31.95 19.27
C ARG A 26 -7.52 -31.75 20.34
N PHE A 27 -7.96 -30.52 20.64
CA PHE A 27 -8.84 -30.27 21.80
C PHE A 27 -10.34 -30.10 21.51
N LEU A 28 -10.87 -30.70 20.43
CA LEU A 28 -12.32 -30.79 20.16
C LEU A 28 -12.86 -32.24 20.12
N ARG A 29 -12.33 -33.12 20.99
CA ARG A 29 -12.95 -34.40 21.32
C ARG A 29 -13.01 -34.59 22.84
N HIS A 30 -14.24 -34.67 23.36
CA HIS A 30 -14.60 -34.71 24.80
C HIS A 30 -14.37 -33.35 25.51
N GLY A 31 -15.27 -32.82 26.34
CA GLY A 31 -16.62 -33.26 26.72
C GLY A 31 -16.86 -33.12 28.23
N GLY A 32 -17.85 -32.32 28.63
CA GLY A 32 -18.44 -32.38 29.99
C GLY A 32 -18.00 -31.33 31.02
N GLY A 33 -18.89 -30.35 31.27
CA GLY A 33 -19.40 -29.97 32.59
C GLY A 33 -18.48 -29.61 33.78
N LEU A 34 -18.49 -28.33 34.17
CA LEU A 34 -18.84 -27.78 35.50
C LEU A 34 -18.81 -26.22 35.37
N CYS A 35 -19.88 -25.42 35.57
CA CYS A 35 -20.58 -25.09 36.82
C CYS A 35 -19.62 -24.74 37.98
N PHE A 36 -19.74 -23.62 38.73
CA PHE A 36 -20.95 -22.85 39.04
C PHE A 36 -20.67 -21.37 39.49
N LEU A 37 -19.71 -20.63 38.90
CA LEU A 37 -19.39 -19.24 39.35
C LEU A 37 -19.62 -18.10 38.34
N THR A 38 -19.98 -18.38 37.09
CA THR A 38 -20.12 -17.36 36.03
C THR A 38 -21.55 -16.82 35.84
N TRP A 39 -22.46 -17.11 36.78
CA TRP A 39 -23.90 -16.88 36.59
C TRP A 39 -24.38 -15.46 36.91
N LEU A 40 -23.57 -14.62 37.58
CA LEU A 40 -23.98 -13.28 38.03
C LEU A 40 -23.59 -12.11 37.07
N PHE A 41 -22.95 -12.39 35.93
CA PHE A 41 -22.58 -11.36 34.94
C PHE A 41 -23.20 -11.57 33.55
N CYS A 42 -24.09 -12.55 33.38
CA CYS A 42 -24.69 -12.89 32.09
C CYS A 42 -26.17 -12.46 31.99
N ARG A 43 -26.44 -11.15 32.07
CA ARG A 43 -27.73 -10.60 31.60
C ARG A 43 -27.73 -9.13 31.14
N CYS A 44 -26.77 -8.79 30.28
CA CYS A 44 -26.98 -7.75 29.27
C CYS A 44 -26.92 -8.39 27.88
N THR A 45 -28.06 -8.93 27.45
CA THR A 45 -28.28 -9.43 26.09
C THR A 45 -28.30 -8.28 25.09
N VAL A 46 -27.26 -8.18 24.26
CA VAL A 46 -27.34 -7.61 22.91
C VAL A 46 -26.84 -8.69 21.95
N GLY A 47 -27.68 -9.08 21.01
CA GLY A 47 -27.48 -10.31 20.24
C GLY A 47 -26.34 -10.20 19.22
N TRP A 48 -25.72 -11.35 18.93
CA TRP A 48 -24.97 -11.55 17.69
C TRP A 48 -25.95 -11.71 16.52
N GLY A 49 -26.63 -10.62 16.18
CA GLY A 49 -27.29 -10.48 14.89
C GLY A 49 -26.25 -10.18 13.82
N SER A 50 -26.36 -10.87 12.69
CA SER A 50 -25.67 -10.49 11.45
C SER A 50 -26.35 -9.24 10.89
N ASP A 51 -26.03 -8.07 11.45
CA ASP A 51 -26.53 -6.79 10.98
C ASP A 51 -25.40 -5.96 10.37
N GLN A 52 -25.63 -5.38 9.18
CA GLN A 52 -24.70 -4.45 8.54
C GLN A 52 -24.85 -3.06 9.18
N GLY A 53 -24.56 -3.00 10.48
CA GLY A 53 -24.62 -1.78 11.28
C GLY A 53 -23.58 -0.75 10.82
N ILE A 54 -24.07 0.31 10.20
CA ILE A 54 -23.29 1.50 9.84
C ILE A 54 -22.68 2.10 11.12
N GLY A 55 -21.37 1.97 11.28
CA GLY A 55 -20.64 2.61 12.37
C GLY A 55 -20.59 4.13 12.19
N GLY A 56 -21.23 4.85 13.12
CA GLY A 56 -21.17 6.29 13.42
C GLY A 56 -20.57 7.24 12.38
N PHE A 57 -21.41 8.12 11.82
CA PHE A 57 -20.93 9.36 11.21
C PHE A 57 -20.10 10.19 12.20
N GLY A 58 -18.91 10.64 11.79
CA GLY A 58 -18.15 11.69 12.46
C GLY A 58 -16.74 11.32 12.91
N GLU A 59 -16.46 10.06 13.22
CA GLU A 59 -15.12 9.69 13.70
C GLU A 59 -14.07 9.70 12.57
N GLU A 60 -12.80 9.94 12.94
CA GLU A 60 -11.68 9.62 12.06
C GLU A 60 -11.71 8.15 11.66
N PRO A 61 -11.18 7.75 10.48
CA PRO A 61 -10.88 6.35 10.28
C PRO A 61 -9.83 6.03 11.34
N GLY A 62 -10.24 5.37 12.42
CA GLY A 62 -9.37 5.16 13.58
C GLY A 62 -8.07 4.48 13.14
N ILE A 63 -7.01 4.58 13.96
CA ILE A 63 -5.67 4.09 13.61
C ILE A 63 -5.73 2.71 12.94
N LYS A 64 -6.58 1.79 13.44
CA LYS A 64 -6.86 0.46 12.87
C LYS A 64 -7.35 0.45 11.39
N ALA A 65 -8.18 1.38 10.95
CA ALA A 65 -8.65 1.46 9.56
C ALA A 65 -7.55 2.00 8.62
N GLN A 66 -6.79 3.00 9.06
CA GLN A 66 -5.63 3.53 8.32
C GLN A 66 -4.50 2.48 8.26
N LEU A 67 -4.24 1.81 9.39
CA LEU A 67 -3.35 0.66 9.55
C LEU A 67 -3.71 -0.46 8.56
N THR A 68 -4.98 -0.85 8.49
CA THR A 68 -5.38 -1.94 7.58
C THR A 68 -5.24 -1.50 6.12
N ASN A 69 -5.62 -0.27 5.76
CA ASN A 69 -5.44 0.26 4.40
C ASN A 69 -3.96 0.44 4.01
N LEU A 70 -3.08 0.77 4.96
CA LEU A 70 -1.64 0.80 4.74
C LEU A 70 -1.11 -0.62 4.51
N ILE A 71 -1.40 -1.57 5.41
CA ILE A 71 -0.97 -2.97 5.28
C ILE A 71 -1.46 -3.59 3.95
N ARG A 72 -2.67 -3.23 3.49
CA ARG A 72 -3.20 -3.59 2.16
C ARG A 72 -2.46 -2.95 0.97
N SER A 73 -1.72 -1.87 1.19
CA SER A 73 -0.96 -1.14 0.16
C SER A 73 0.53 -1.49 0.10
N ILE A 74 1.05 -2.18 1.13
CA ILE A 74 2.43 -2.70 1.19
C ILE A 74 2.53 -3.89 0.25
N ARG A 75 3.43 -3.80 -0.74
CA ARG A 75 3.52 -4.76 -1.85
C ARG A 75 4.98 -5.07 -2.10
N THR A 76 5.33 -6.34 -2.01
CA THR A 76 6.70 -6.83 -2.10
C THR A 76 7.08 -7.15 -3.54
N VAL A 77 8.28 -6.73 -3.95
CA VAL A 77 9.01 -7.17 -5.15
C VAL A 77 10.36 -7.77 -4.71
N MET A 78 10.86 -8.75 -5.47
CA MET A 78 12.01 -9.62 -5.16
C MET A 78 12.97 -9.71 -6.39
N ARG A 79 14.09 -10.45 -6.46
CA ARG A 79 14.73 -11.51 -5.64
C ARG A 79 16.24 -11.44 -5.91
N GLY A 80 17.11 -11.40 -4.89
CA GLY A 80 18.57 -11.30 -5.11
C GLY A 80 19.39 -11.74 -3.90
N GLU A 81 20.51 -12.44 -4.17
CA GLU A 81 21.33 -13.11 -3.15
C GLU A 81 22.09 -12.14 -2.22
N GLY A 82 22.07 -12.44 -0.92
CA GLY A 82 23.11 -12.00 0.03
C GLY A 82 22.64 -11.25 1.28
N VAL A 83 23.41 -11.48 2.36
CA VAL A 83 23.42 -10.77 3.66
C VAL A 83 22.45 -11.28 4.75
N THR A 84 22.96 -11.27 5.98
CA THR A 84 22.51 -12.03 7.16
C THR A 84 21.60 -11.28 8.14
N LEU A 85 20.87 -12.10 8.92
CA LEU A 85 19.85 -11.78 9.93
C LEU A 85 20.20 -10.72 10.99
N GLY A 86 19.18 -9.96 11.40
CA GLY A 86 19.04 -9.32 12.71
C GLY A 86 17.67 -9.65 13.32
N SER A 87 17.60 -9.90 14.63
CA SER A 87 16.40 -10.44 15.30
C SER A 87 15.60 -9.40 16.09
N GLY A 88 14.28 -9.32 15.85
CA GLY A 88 13.32 -8.53 16.63
C GLY A 88 11.92 -9.18 16.66
N ILE A 89 11.12 -8.91 17.69
CA ILE A 89 9.84 -9.60 17.96
C ILE A 89 8.66 -8.61 17.98
N GLY A 90 7.57 -8.91 17.25
CA GLY A 90 6.24 -8.37 17.56
C GLY A 90 5.30 -8.17 16.37
N CYS A 91 4.04 -8.63 16.49
CA CYS A 91 2.95 -8.67 15.48
C CYS A 91 3.04 -9.80 14.43
N SER A 92 1.94 -10.11 13.71
CA SER A 92 1.84 -11.28 12.81
C SER A 92 2.37 -10.99 11.40
N VAL A 93 1.94 -9.90 10.76
CA VAL A 93 2.42 -9.52 9.41
C VAL A 93 3.92 -9.22 9.42
N THR A 94 4.40 -8.64 10.51
CA THR A 94 5.82 -8.33 10.76
C THR A 94 6.66 -9.60 10.92
N LYS A 95 6.14 -10.66 11.57
CA LYS A 95 6.79 -11.98 11.61
C LYS A 95 7.04 -12.55 10.22
N ASP A 96 6.09 -12.40 9.28
CA ASP A 96 6.28 -12.93 7.93
C ASP A 96 7.22 -12.06 7.08
N SER A 97 7.24 -10.73 7.25
CA SER A 97 8.31 -9.91 6.69
C SER A 97 9.69 -10.26 7.28
N LEU A 98 9.77 -10.60 8.57
CA LEU A 98 11.00 -11.07 9.22
C LEU A 98 11.44 -12.45 8.71
N ARG A 99 10.49 -13.34 8.35
CA ARG A 99 10.80 -14.63 7.70
C ARG A 99 11.38 -14.44 6.30
N LEU A 100 10.88 -13.47 5.52
CA LEU A 100 11.49 -13.10 4.24
C LEU A 100 12.88 -12.47 4.43
N ARG A 101 13.08 -11.60 5.44
CA ARG A 101 14.41 -11.04 5.78
C ARG A 101 15.44 -12.10 6.21
N GLY A 102 15.01 -13.31 6.58
CA GLY A 102 15.90 -14.44 6.84
C GLY A 102 16.32 -15.22 5.60
N ALA A 103 15.78 -14.92 4.43
CA ALA A 103 16.10 -15.54 3.15
C ALA A 103 16.98 -14.61 2.28
N PRO A 104 17.73 -15.14 1.30
CA PRO A 104 18.57 -14.35 0.39
C PRO A 104 17.71 -13.63 -0.66
N VAL A 105 16.96 -12.61 -0.22
CA VAL A 105 16.04 -11.84 -1.04
C VAL A 105 16.11 -10.34 -0.76
N THR A 106 16.15 -9.54 -1.82
CA THR A 106 15.85 -8.10 -1.73
C THR A 106 14.34 -7.89 -1.59
N ILE A 107 13.92 -6.95 -0.76
CA ILE A 107 12.52 -6.57 -0.56
C ILE A 107 12.35 -5.10 -1.00
N ARG A 108 11.44 -4.86 -1.96
CA ARG A 108 10.98 -3.51 -2.35
C ARG A 108 9.49 -3.37 -2.01
N PHE A 109 9.13 -2.28 -1.33
CA PHE A 109 7.77 -1.92 -0.96
C PHE A 109 7.20 -0.87 -1.91
N VAL A 110 6.24 -1.26 -2.75
CA VAL A 110 5.76 -0.42 -3.86
C VAL A 110 4.34 0.14 -3.64
N THR A 111 4.12 1.45 -3.86
CA THR A 111 2.77 2.04 -3.72
C THR A 111 2.46 3.19 -4.69
N ASN A 112 1.20 3.29 -5.13
CA ASN A 112 0.66 4.41 -5.90
C ASN A 112 0.08 5.46 -4.92
N THR A 113 0.94 6.35 -4.41
CA THR A 113 0.52 7.52 -3.60
C THR A 113 0.73 8.82 -4.36
N THR A 114 -0.13 9.79 -4.07
CA THR A 114 -0.09 11.18 -4.60
C THR A 114 -0.06 12.24 -3.51
N LYS A 115 -0.07 11.83 -2.24
CA LYS A 115 -0.42 12.69 -1.08
C LYS A 115 0.45 12.51 0.15
N GLU A 116 1.46 11.67 0.07
CA GLU A 116 2.26 11.27 1.22
C GLU A 116 3.68 11.05 0.74
N CYS A 117 4.61 11.82 1.31
CA CYS A 117 6.02 11.67 0.99
C CYS A 117 6.56 10.33 1.51
N LYS A 118 7.71 9.95 0.97
CA LYS A 118 8.42 8.72 1.31
C LYS A 118 8.73 8.62 2.81
N LYS A 119 9.06 9.74 3.45
CA LYS A 119 9.37 9.83 4.87
C LYS A 119 8.15 9.58 5.75
N ASP A 120 7.01 10.21 5.47
CA ASP A 120 5.76 10.01 6.21
C ASP A 120 5.30 8.55 6.12
N LEU A 121 5.41 7.96 4.93
CA LEU A 121 5.12 6.55 4.69
C LEU A 121 6.02 5.64 5.54
N LEU A 122 7.33 5.90 5.55
CA LEU A 122 8.30 5.17 6.38
C LEU A 122 7.96 5.29 7.88
N GLU A 123 7.83 6.51 8.40
CA GLU A 123 7.49 6.74 9.80
C GLU A 123 6.19 6.04 10.20
N ARG A 124 5.17 6.09 9.33
CA ARG A 124 3.89 5.41 9.58
C ARG A 124 4.09 3.89 9.63
N LEU A 125 4.87 3.30 8.71
CA LEU A 125 5.17 1.86 8.69
C LEU A 125 5.94 1.41 9.93
N THR A 126 6.99 2.13 10.32
CA THR A 126 7.78 1.84 11.53
C THR A 126 6.93 1.92 12.80
N ARG A 127 6.01 2.89 12.89
CA ARG A 127 5.04 2.97 14.00
C ARG A 127 4.08 1.77 14.08
N LEU A 128 3.93 0.96 13.03
CA LEU A 128 3.14 -0.28 13.05
C LEU A 128 3.97 -1.52 13.45
N GLY A 129 5.27 -1.34 13.73
CA GLY A 129 6.22 -2.42 14.02
C GLY A 129 6.89 -3.04 12.80
N PHE A 130 6.73 -2.46 11.60
CA PHE A 130 7.50 -2.90 10.44
C PHE A 130 8.95 -2.39 10.52
N ASP A 131 9.89 -3.31 10.62
CA ASP A 131 11.31 -3.04 10.37
C ASP A 131 11.52 -2.88 8.86
N ILE A 132 11.64 -1.64 8.39
CA ILE A 132 11.77 -1.22 6.99
C ILE A 132 12.77 -0.08 6.91
N ALA A 133 13.65 -0.11 5.91
CA ALA A 133 14.57 0.96 5.59
C ALA A 133 14.04 1.83 4.44
N GLU A 134 14.41 3.11 4.43
CA GLU A 134 13.93 4.06 3.42
C GLU A 134 14.22 3.61 1.98
N HIS A 135 15.38 3.02 1.71
CA HIS A 135 15.78 2.57 0.38
C HIS A 135 14.93 1.38 -0.16
N GLU A 136 14.19 0.69 0.70
CA GLU A 136 13.26 -0.38 0.31
C GLU A 136 11.93 0.17 -0.21
N ILE A 137 11.58 1.42 0.12
CA ILE A 137 10.32 2.04 -0.29
C ILE A 137 10.46 2.68 -1.69
N PHE A 138 9.53 2.36 -2.60
CA PHE A 138 9.43 2.96 -3.92
C PHE A 138 7.99 3.41 -4.19
N THR A 139 7.79 4.71 -4.45
CA THR A 139 6.45 5.29 -4.65
C THR A 139 6.27 5.79 -6.08
N SER A 140 5.03 6.00 -6.51
CA SER A 140 4.74 6.70 -7.77
C SER A 140 5.23 8.16 -7.78
N LEU A 141 5.50 8.76 -6.61
CA LEU A 141 6.21 10.05 -6.50
C LEU A 141 7.71 9.88 -6.80
N THR A 142 8.34 8.82 -6.28
CA THR A 142 9.73 8.45 -6.65
C THR A 142 9.85 8.17 -8.15
N ALA A 143 8.89 7.46 -8.75
CA ALA A 143 8.86 7.25 -10.20
C ALA A 143 8.72 8.56 -11.00
N ALA A 144 7.89 9.50 -10.52
CA ALA A 144 7.77 10.84 -11.11
C ALA A 144 9.10 11.61 -11.02
N ARG A 145 9.74 11.62 -9.84
CA ARG A 145 11.07 12.22 -9.62
C ARG A 145 12.11 11.67 -10.60
N ASN A 146 12.26 10.35 -10.67
CA ASN A 146 13.24 9.70 -11.54
C ASN A 146 13.06 10.14 -13.01
N LEU A 147 11.80 10.25 -13.47
CA LEU A 147 11.49 10.68 -14.84
C LEU A 147 11.84 12.15 -15.09
N LEU A 148 11.61 13.04 -14.11
CA LEU A 148 11.99 14.45 -14.19
C LEU A 148 13.51 14.63 -14.26
N GLU A 149 14.25 13.94 -13.39
CA GLU A 149 15.71 13.96 -13.35
C GLU A 149 16.32 13.38 -14.64
N GLN A 150 15.77 12.26 -15.15
CA GLN A 150 16.17 11.67 -16.42
C GLN A 150 15.91 12.60 -17.63
N LYS A 151 14.76 13.29 -17.65
CA LYS A 151 14.41 14.26 -18.71
C LYS A 151 15.08 15.63 -18.54
N ARG A 152 15.66 15.93 -17.38
CA ARG A 152 16.26 17.23 -17.00
C ARG A 152 15.29 18.40 -17.17
N VAL A 153 14.05 18.22 -16.72
CA VAL A 153 12.96 19.20 -16.83
C VAL A 153 12.60 19.82 -15.47
N ARG A 154 12.04 21.02 -15.50
CA ARG A 154 11.55 21.80 -14.35
C ARG A 154 10.03 21.71 -14.29
N PRO A 155 9.42 21.05 -13.29
CA PRO A 155 7.98 20.80 -13.30
C PRO A 155 7.16 21.94 -12.70
N LEU A 156 6.02 22.22 -13.33
CA LEU A 156 4.84 22.73 -12.63
C LEU A 156 4.20 21.56 -11.89
N LEU A 157 4.30 21.55 -10.55
CA LEU A 157 3.81 20.48 -9.68
C LEU A 157 2.35 20.74 -9.28
N LEU A 158 1.40 20.00 -9.86
CA LEU A 158 0.01 19.91 -9.41
C LEU A 158 -0.13 18.70 -8.48
N VAL A 159 0.54 18.75 -7.32
CA VAL A 159 0.56 17.69 -6.30
C VAL A 159 0.10 18.23 -4.95
N ASP A 160 -0.26 17.34 -4.02
CA ASP A 160 -0.60 17.70 -2.64
C ASP A 160 0.65 18.26 -1.93
N GLU A 161 0.53 19.25 -1.04
CA GLU A 161 1.69 19.86 -0.35
C GLU A 161 2.54 18.81 0.39
N LYS A 162 1.89 17.77 0.93
CA LYS A 162 2.54 16.65 1.62
C LYS A 162 3.37 15.74 0.71
N ALA A 163 3.23 15.87 -0.61
CA ALA A 163 4.04 15.17 -1.59
C ALA A 163 5.25 16.00 -2.08
N LEU A 164 5.31 17.32 -1.79
CA LEU A 164 6.42 18.19 -2.19
C LEU A 164 7.80 17.75 -1.65
N PRO A 165 7.95 17.17 -0.43
CA PRO A 165 9.25 16.70 0.04
C PRO A 165 9.93 15.72 -0.92
N ASP A 166 9.19 14.83 -1.58
CA ASP A 166 9.73 13.87 -2.56
C ASP A 166 10.36 14.56 -3.79
N PHE A 167 10.00 15.81 -4.09
CA PHE A 167 10.55 16.59 -5.22
C PHE A 167 11.66 17.58 -4.80
N THR A 168 12.09 17.56 -3.53
CA THR A 168 13.12 18.48 -3.02
C THR A 168 14.42 18.36 -3.82
N GLY A 169 14.98 19.51 -4.23
CA GLY A 169 16.18 19.58 -5.08
C GLY A 169 15.91 19.66 -6.59
N ILE A 170 14.66 19.54 -7.04
CA ILE A 170 14.27 19.85 -8.42
C ILE A 170 13.83 21.32 -8.49
N SER A 171 14.42 22.11 -9.41
CA SER A 171 13.96 23.49 -9.65
C SER A 171 12.58 23.49 -10.32
N THR A 172 11.69 24.32 -9.81
CA THR A 172 10.32 24.56 -10.32
C THR A 172 10.18 25.95 -10.96
N ASP A 173 11.28 26.72 -11.01
CA ASP A 173 11.37 28.02 -11.66
C ASP A 173 11.24 27.87 -13.17
N ASP A 174 10.53 28.80 -13.84
CA ASP A 174 10.29 28.76 -15.29
C ASP A 174 9.91 27.34 -15.79
N PRO A 175 8.76 26.79 -15.35
CA PRO A 175 8.47 25.37 -15.52
C PRO A 175 8.29 24.97 -16.99
N ASN A 176 8.95 23.90 -17.41
CA ASN A 176 8.90 23.33 -18.76
C ASN A 176 8.44 21.87 -18.80
N ALA A 177 7.83 21.38 -17.72
CA ALA A 177 7.08 20.12 -17.62
C ALA A 177 5.84 20.32 -16.74
N VAL A 178 4.86 19.43 -16.82
CA VAL A 178 3.67 19.44 -15.94
C VAL A 178 3.55 18.08 -15.24
N VAL A 179 3.45 18.07 -13.92
CA VAL A 179 3.25 16.85 -13.12
C VAL A 179 1.90 16.92 -12.42
N VAL A 180 1.03 15.94 -12.64
CA VAL A 180 -0.31 15.90 -12.08
C VAL A 180 -0.47 14.73 -11.11
N GLY A 181 -0.60 15.07 -9.83
CA GLY A 181 -1.07 14.21 -8.75
C GLY A 181 -2.53 14.50 -8.38
N LEU A 182 -2.99 14.05 -7.22
CA LEU A 182 -4.32 14.37 -6.70
C LEU A 182 -4.23 15.61 -5.79
N ALA A 183 -4.33 16.79 -6.40
CA ALA A 183 -4.20 18.09 -5.74
C ALA A 183 -5.49 18.92 -5.85
N PRO A 184 -6.52 18.70 -5.00
CA PRO A 184 -7.79 19.41 -5.09
C PRO A 184 -7.65 20.94 -5.07
N GLU A 185 -6.69 21.46 -4.30
CA GLU A 185 -6.40 22.89 -4.16
C GLU A 185 -5.75 23.51 -5.41
N HIS A 186 -5.27 22.69 -6.34
CA HIS A 186 -4.70 23.09 -7.63
C HIS A 186 -5.62 22.76 -8.82
N PHE A 187 -6.79 22.18 -8.57
CA PHE A 187 -7.75 21.77 -9.59
C PHE A 187 -8.82 22.83 -9.87
N HIS A 188 -8.38 24.09 -9.97
CA HIS A 188 -9.17 25.24 -10.37
C HIS A 188 -8.73 25.78 -11.74
N TYR A 189 -9.56 26.62 -12.37
CA TYR A 189 -9.41 27.01 -13.77
C TYR A 189 -8.05 27.66 -14.09
N GLU A 190 -7.57 28.56 -13.24
CA GLU A 190 -6.35 29.33 -13.47
C GLU A 190 -5.11 28.43 -13.51
N MET A 191 -5.01 27.47 -12.58
CA MET A 191 -3.89 26.52 -12.52
C MET A 191 -3.95 25.49 -13.65
N MET A 192 -5.14 24.98 -13.97
CA MET A 192 -5.35 24.06 -15.10
C MET A 192 -5.04 24.76 -16.44
N ASN A 193 -5.41 26.02 -16.61
CA ASN A 193 -5.09 26.83 -17.79
C ASN A 193 -3.59 27.18 -17.88
N LYS A 194 -2.91 27.37 -16.75
CA LYS A 194 -1.44 27.49 -16.71
C LYS A 194 -0.77 26.20 -17.18
N ALA A 195 -1.18 25.05 -16.66
CA ALA A 195 -0.68 23.74 -17.08
C ALA A 195 -0.95 23.48 -18.57
N PHE A 196 -2.16 23.77 -19.05
CA PHE A 196 -2.55 23.67 -20.45
C PHE A 196 -1.61 24.45 -21.40
N ARG A 197 -1.32 25.73 -21.08
CA ARG A 197 -0.43 26.57 -21.90
C ARG A 197 0.98 25.99 -22.00
N LEU A 198 1.56 25.55 -20.88
CA LEU A 198 2.88 24.91 -20.89
C LEU A 198 2.91 23.68 -21.82
N ILE A 199 1.85 22.86 -21.82
CA ILE A 199 1.77 21.67 -22.67
C ILE A 199 1.66 22.05 -24.15
N LEU A 200 0.92 23.12 -24.50
CA LEU A 200 0.91 23.67 -25.86
C LEU A 200 2.30 24.17 -26.30
N ASP A 201 3.07 24.76 -25.38
CA ASP A 201 4.46 25.17 -25.61
C ASP A 201 5.44 23.98 -25.67
N GLY A 202 4.94 22.74 -25.59
CA GLY A 202 5.71 21.50 -25.73
C GLY A 202 6.14 20.82 -24.42
N ALA A 203 5.69 21.31 -23.27
CA ALA A 203 6.02 20.71 -21.97
C ALA A 203 5.41 19.29 -21.83
N PRO A 204 6.17 18.27 -21.42
CA PRO A 204 5.62 16.93 -21.22
C PRO A 204 4.64 16.91 -20.04
N LEU A 205 3.44 16.39 -20.31
CA LEU A 205 2.45 16.05 -19.29
C LEU A 205 2.81 14.70 -18.64
N ILE A 206 3.07 14.71 -17.34
CA ILE A 206 3.39 13.55 -16.51
C ILE A 206 2.25 13.35 -15.50
N ALA A 207 1.67 12.16 -15.44
CA ALA A 207 0.58 11.83 -14.52
C ALA A 207 1.03 10.76 -13.52
N ILE A 208 0.88 11.02 -12.21
CA ILE A 208 1.31 10.06 -11.19
C ILE A 208 0.44 8.79 -11.26
N HIS A 209 -0.86 8.93 -11.47
CA HIS A 209 -1.77 7.85 -11.88
C HIS A 209 -3.05 8.46 -12.49
N LYS A 210 -3.84 7.66 -13.23
CA LYS A 210 -5.10 8.11 -13.87
C LYS A 210 -6.36 7.51 -13.23
N ALA A 211 -6.37 7.40 -11.90
CA ALA A 211 -7.54 6.88 -11.18
C ALA A 211 -8.76 7.80 -11.40
N ARG A 212 -9.90 7.20 -11.81
CA ARG A 212 -11.15 7.91 -12.10
C ARG A 212 -11.73 8.58 -10.86
N TYR A 213 -11.78 7.84 -9.76
CA TYR A 213 -12.31 8.26 -8.47
C TYR A 213 -11.60 7.52 -7.32
N PHE A 214 -11.80 8.00 -6.10
CA PHE A 214 -11.41 7.33 -4.86
C PHE A 214 -12.54 7.44 -3.83
N LYS A 215 -12.55 6.57 -2.82
CA LYS A 215 -13.56 6.59 -1.76
C LYS A 215 -13.11 7.48 -0.60
N LYS A 216 -13.87 8.53 -0.31
CA LYS A 216 -13.80 9.33 0.91
C LYS A 216 -14.84 8.84 1.94
N LYS A 217 -14.95 9.53 3.09
CA LYS A 217 -15.98 9.28 4.11
C LYS A 217 -17.40 9.59 3.60
N ASP A 218 -17.53 10.65 2.81
CA ASP A 218 -18.76 11.23 2.26
C ASP A 218 -19.23 10.59 0.95
N GLY A 219 -18.41 9.75 0.31
CA GLY A 219 -18.78 9.02 -0.90
C GLY A 219 -17.62 8.80 -1.86
N LEU A 220 -17.94 8.74 -3.16
CA LEU A 220 -16.92 8.73 -4.23
C LEU A 220 -16.53 10.18 -4.56
N ALA A 221 -15.22 10.44 -4.62
CA ALA A 221 -14.66 11.72 -5.03
C ALA A 221 -13.79 11.54 -6.28
N LEU A 222 -13.70 12.57 -7.12
CA LEU A 222 -12.88 12.55 -8.34
C LEU A 222 -11.41 12.30 -7.99
N GLY A 223 -10.77 11.39 -8.74
CA GLY A 223 -9.32 11.19 -8.67
C GLY A 223 -8.58 12.22 -9.54
N PRO A 224 -7.27 12.02 -9.78
CA PRO A 224 -6.52 12.86 -10.72
C PRO A 224 -6.87 12.56 -12.19
N GLY A 225 -7.37 11.36 -12.50
CA GLY A 225 -7.64 10.91 -13.87
C GLY A 225 -8.52 11.85 -14.71
N PRO A 226 -9.64 12.38 -14.20
CA PRO A 226 -10.47 13.37 -14.90
C PRO A 226 -9.72 14.65 -15.28
N PHE A 227 -8.85 15.16 -14.41
CA PHE A 227 -8.08 16.39 -14.65
C PHE A 227 -6.95 16.16 -15.65
N VAL A 228 -6.29 15.01 -15.57
CA VAL A 228 -5.33 14.54 -16.60
C VAL A 228 -6.02 14.41 -17.95
N ALA A 229 -7.18 13.75 -18.00
CA ALA A 229 -7.94 13.57 -19.24
C ALA A 229 -8.44 14.90 -19.84
N GLY A 230 -8.77 15.89 -19.01
CA GLY A 230 -9.08 17.24 -19.47
C GLY A 230 -7.91 17.94 -20.15
N LEU A 231 -6.69 17.81 -19.59
CA LEU A 231 -5.47 18.35 -20.21
C LEU A 231 -5.09 17.60 -21.50
N GLU A 232 -5.18 16.26 -21.49
CA GLU A 232 -4.96 15.43 -22.69
C GLU A 232 -5.91 15.83 -23.82
N TYR A 233 -7.22 15.94 -23.53
CA TYR A 233 -8.24 16.32 -24.50
C TYR A 233 -8.04 17.75 -25.03
N ALA A 234 -7.70 18.70 -24.16
CA ALA A 234 -7.50 20.10 -24.56
C ALA A 234 -6.26 20.29 -25.46
N THR A 235 -5.27 19.40 -25.39
CA THR A 235 -3.97 19.54 -26.08
C THR A 235 -3.74 18.53 -27.20
N ASP A 236 -4.65 17.56 -27.38
CA ASP A 236 -4.48 16.36 -28.22
C ASP A 236 -3.16 15.60 -27.93
N THR A 237 -2.75 15.59 -26.65
CA THR A 237 -1.57 14.86 -26.17
C THR A 237 -1.95 13.72 -25.22
N LYS A 238 -1.01 12.81 -24.96
CA LYS A 238 -1.16 11.76 -23.94
C LYS A 238 -0.19 11.97 -22.80
N ALA A 239 -0.68 11.86 -21.57
CA ALA A 239 0.15 11.93 -20.38
C ALA A 239 1.09 10.72 -20.29
N THR A 240 2.35 10.96 -19.93
CA THR A 240 3.24 9.89 -19.48
C THR A 240 2.81 9.50 -18.06
N VAL A 241 2.17 8.34 -17.92
CA VAL A 241 1.81 7.79 -16.61
C VAL A 241 3.04 7.11 -16.00
N VAL A 242 3.27 7.34 -14.69
CA VAL A 242 4.46 6.80 -13.99
C VAL A 242 4.14 5.84 -12.84
N GLY A 243 2.88 5.78 -12.40
CA GLY A 243 2.40 4.78 -11.44
C GLY A 243 1.88 3.51 -12.12
N LYS A 244 1.58 2.50 -11.30
CA LYS A 244 0.87 1.28 -11.73
C LYS A 244 -0.44 1.61 -12.48
N PRO A 245 -0.83 0.81 -13.50
CA PRO A 245 -0.25 -0.45 -13.96
C PRO A 245 0.95 -0.33 -14.92
N GLU A 246 1.54 0.85 -15.12
CA GLU A 246 2.55 1.04 -16.16
C GLU A 246 3.81 0.20 -15.97
N LYS A 247 4.32 -0.39 -17.05
CA LYS A 247 5.51 -1.25 -17.05
C LYS A 247 6.73 -0.56 -16.44
N THR A 248 6.88 0.74 -16.72
CA THR A 248 7.96 1.58 -16.21
C THR A 248 7.99 1.62 -14.69
N PHE A 249 6.84 1.62 -14.00
CA PHE A 249 6.78 1.60 -12.54
C PHE A 249 7.45 0.35 -11.97
N PHE A 250 7.15 -0.84 -12.52
CA PHE A 250 7.68 -2.12 -12.05
C PHE A 250 9.18 -2.27 -12.37
N LEU A 251 9.61 -1.81 -13.55
CA LEU A 251 11.02 -1.84 -13.93
C LEU A 251 11.87 -0.84 -13.11
N GLU A 252 11.36 0.36 -12.82
CA GLU A 252 12.01 1.30 -11.90
C GLU A 252 12.00 0.79 -10.45
N ALA A 253 10.96 0.06 -10.03
CA ALA A 253 10.92 -0.60 -8.73
C ALA A 253 11.98 -1.71 -8.59
N LEU A 254 12.50 -2.26 -9.69
CA LEU A 254 13.67 -3.16 -9.73
C LEU A 254 15.00 -2.41 -9.93
N ARG A 255 15.01 -1.14 -10.33
CA ARG A 255 16.25 -0.40 -10.59
C ARG A 255 17.14 -0.35 -9.32
N GLY A 256 18.42 -0.65 -9.50
CA GLY A 256 19.39 -0.76 -8.40
C GLY A 256 19.31 -2.08 -7.62
N THR A 257 18.45 -3.02 -8.02
CA THR A 257 18.54 -4.44 -7.64
C THR A 257 19.25 -5.21 -8.76
N SER A 258 19.84 -6.36 -8.45
CA SER A 258 20.47 -7.27 -9.43
C SER A 258 19.47 -8.23 -10.10
N CYS A 259 18.17 -7.95 -10.01
CA CYS A 259 17.09 -8.87 -10.34
C CYS A 259 16.52 -8.60 -11.74
N ALA A 260 16.37 -9.64 -12.56
CA ALA A 260 15.53 -9.56 -13.76
C ALA A 260 14.03 -9.61 -13.39
N PRO A 261 13.11 -9.05 -14.20
CA PRO A 261 11.68 -9.12 -13.95
C PRO A 261 11.15 -10.54 -13.75
N GLU A 262 11.69 -11.52 -14.49
CA GLU A 262 11.31 -12.94 -14.44
C GLU A 262 11.70 -13.62 -13.11
N GLU A 263 12.66 -13.04 -12.38
CA GLU A 263 13.07 -13.48 -11.04
C GLU A 263 12.23 -12.86 -9.93
N ALA A 264 11.40 -11.86 -10.27
CA ALA A 264 10.65 -11.07 -9.32
C ALA A 264 9.21 -11.57 -9.14
N VAL A 265 8.72 -11.45 -7.91
CA VAL A 265 7.34 -11.77 -7.52
C VAL A 265 6.69 -10.51 -6.98
N MET A 266 5.53 -10.12 -7.52
CA MET A 266 4.71 -9.01 -7.05
C MET A 266 3.53 -9.55 -6.23
N ILE A 267 3.39 -9.16 -4.98
CA ILE A 267 2.22 -9.48 -4.14
C ILE A 267 1.26 -8.28 -4.11
N GLY A 268 -0.04 -8.47 -4.37
CA GLY A 268 -1.00 -7.37 -4.30
C GLY A 268 -2.49 -7.73 -4.27
N ASP A 269 -3.33 -6.75 -3.92
CA ASP A 269 -4.80 -6.89 -3.82
C ASP A 269 -5.61 -6.31 -4.99
N ASP A 270 -4.99 -5.57 -5.92
CA ASP A 270 -5.64 -5.07 -7.14
C ASP A 270 -5.18 -5.93 -8.33
N CYS A 271 -6.09 -6.76 -8.85
CA CYS A 271 -5.78 -7.68 -9.92
C CYS A 271 -5.24 -6.97 -11.18
N ARG A 272 -5.71 -5.75 -11.48
CA ARG A 272 -5.26 -5.00 -12.67
C ARG A 272 -4.03 -4.16 -12.40
N ASP A 273 -4.09 -3.31 -11.38
CA ASP A 273 -3.01 -2.36 -11.12
C ASP A 273 -1.72 -3.08 -10.69
N ASP A 274 -1.82 -4.16 -9.91
CA ASP A 274 -0.65 -4.84 -9.34
C ASP A 274 -0.25 -6.09 -10.11
N VAL A 275 -1.16 -7.07 -10.18
CA VAL A 275 -0.85 -8.41 -10.67
C VAL A 275 -0.72 -8.41 -12.19
N GLY A 276 -1.72 -7.86 -12.90
CA GLY A 276 -1.65 -7.66 -14.35
C GLY A 276 -0.53 -6.70 -14.76
N GLY A 277 -0.35 -5.58 -14.04
CA GLY A 277 0.76 -4.65 -14.27
C GLY A 277 2.14 -5.32 -14.20
N ALA A 278 2.39 -6.11 -13.15
CA ALA A 278 3.64 -6.83 -12.95
C ALA A 278 3.84 -7.98 -13.96
N GLN A 279 2.81 -8.80 -14.21
CA GLN A 279 2.90 -9.92 -15.17
C GLN A 279 3.17 -9.42 -16.60
N ASN A 280 2.67 -8.25 -16.96
CA ASN A 280 3.00 -7.60 -18.22
C ASN A 280 4.47 -7.15 -18.36
N THR A 281 5.29 -7.26 -17.29
CA THR A 281 6.74 -7.03 -17.32
C THR A 281 7.58 -8.30 -17.19
N GLY A 282 6.96 -9.48 -17.03
CA GLY A 282 7.66 -10.76 -16.83
C GLY A 282 7.62 -11.28 -15.38
N MET A 283 7.21 -10.45 -14.41
CA MET A 283 7.11 -10.83 -13.00
C MET A 283 6.00 -11.87 -12.74
N ARG A 284 6.17 -12.69 -11.70
CA ARG A 284 5.08 -13.53 -11.17
C ARG A 284 4.16 -12.68 -10.30
N GLY A 285 2.86 -12.63 -10.61
CA GLY A 285 1.89 -11.89 -9.80
C GLY A 285 1.11 -12.80 -8.84
N ILE A 286 1.14 -12.50 -7.54
CA ILE A 286 0.34 -13.16 -6.50
C ILE A 286 -0.78 -12.23 -6.07
N LEU A 287 -2.04 -12.64 -6.31
CA LEU A 287 -3.24 -11.92 -5.88
C LEU A 287 -3.63 -12.37 -4.47
N VAL A 288 -3.66 -11.44 -3.50
CA VAL A 288 -4.19 -11.72 -2.16
C VAL A 288 -5.67 -11.31 -2.06
N LYS A 289 -6.50 -12.16 -1.47
CA LYS A 289 -7.95 -11.89 -1.33
C LYS A 289 -8.32 -10.87 -0.25
N THR A 290 -7.33 -10.22 0.36
CA THR A 290 -7.54 -9.10 1.29
C THR A 290 -7.81 -7.78 0.56
N GLY A 291 -8.27 -6.75 1.28
CA GLY A 291 -8.26 -5.37 0.76
C GLY A 291 -9.30 -5.04 -0.31
N LYS A 292 -8.82 -4.56 -1.46
CA LYS A 292 -9.66 -4.17 -2.61
C LYS A 292 -10.32 -5.36 -3.30
N TYR A 293 -9.69 -6.53 -3.25
CA TYR A 293 -10.14 -7.75 -3.92
C TYR A 293 -11.63 -8.02 -3.75
N ARG A 294 -12.29 -8.43 -4.83
CA ARG A 294 -13.65 -8.98 -4.85
C ARG A 294 -13.63 -10.37 -5.49
N PRO A 295 -14.59 -11.26 -5.14
CA PRO A 295 -14.69 -12.58 -5.77
C PRO A 295 -14.72 -12.48 -7.30
N ALA A 296 -13.97 -13.36 -7.98
CA ALA A 296 -13.76 -13.36 -9.42
C ALA A 296 -12.95 -12.16 -9.98
N ASP A 297 -12.26 -11.39 -9.14
CA ASP A 297 -11.27 -10.39 -9.60
C ASP A 297 -10.12 -11.05 -10.35
N GLU A 298 -9.71 -12.26 -9.96
CA GLU A 298 -8.70 -13.10 -10.61
C GLU A 298 -8.98 -13.36 -12.10
N ASN A 299 -10.25 -13.28 -12.52
CA ASN A 299 -10.68 -13.46 -13.92
C ASN A 299 -10.68 -12.15 -14.73
N LYS A 300 -10.21 -11.02 -14.16
CA LYS A 300 -10.22 -9.69 -14.81
C LYS A 300 -8.97 -9.38 -15.64
N ILE A 301 -8.00 -10.30 -15.67
CA ILE A 301 -6.74 -10.21 -16.43
C ILE A 301 -6.49 -11.52 -17.17
N ASP A 302 -5.72 -11.44 -18.25
CA ASP A 302 -5.18 -12.57 -19.00
C ASP A 302 -3.70 -12.24 -19.33
N PRO A 303 -2.72 -13.10 -19.00
CA PRO A 303 -2.86 -14.33 -18.21
C PRO A 303 -3.33 -14.08 -16.77
N ALA A 304 -4.01 -15.06 -16.19
CA ALA A 304 -4.48 -15.07 -14.80
C ALA A 304 -3.32 -14.90 -13.79
N PRO A 305 -3.61 -14.55 -12.51
CA PRO A 305 -2.60 -14.50 -11.45
C PRO A 305 -1.79 -15.81 -11.36
N TYR A 306 -0.46 -15.74 -11.17
CA TYR A 306 0.38 -16.92 -10.93
C TYR A 306 -0.10 -17.72 -9.69
N LEU A 307 -0.56 -17.01 -8.67
CA LEU A 307 -1.25 -17.59 -7.52
C LEU A 307 -2.33 -16.62 -7.02
N THR A 308 -3.44 -17.16 -6.51
CA THR A 308 -4.41 -16.41 -5.70
C THR A 308 -4.52 -17.08 -4.33
N CYS A 309 -4.22 -16.35 -3.25
CA CYS A 309 -4.26 -16.86 -1.85
C CYS A 309 -5.05 -15.92 -0.93
N GLU A 310 -5.45 -16.37 0.26
CA GLU A 310 -6.34 -15.58 1.13
C GLU A 310 -5.60 -14.36 1.73
N SER A 311 -4.29 -14.46 1.97
CA SER A 311 -3.54 -13.48 2.75
C SER A 311 -2.07 -13.31 2.35
N PHE A 312 -1.46 -12.19 2.76
CA PHE A 312 -0.02 -11.94 2.58
C PHE A 312 0.87 -13.01 3.25
N PRO A 313 0.60 -13.47 4.49
CA PRO A 313 1.30 -14.62 5.08
C PRO A 313 1.34 -15.88 4.21
N GLU A 314 0.24 -16.24 3.55
CA GLU A 314 0.20 -17.40 2.64
C GLU A 314 1.04 -17.16 1.37
N ALA A 315 1.03 -15.95 0.82
CA ALA A 315 1.91 -15.58 -0.29
C ALA A 315 3.39 -15.72 0.09
N VAL A 316 3.77 -15.25 1.28
CA VAL A 316 5.11 -15.41 1.84
C VAL A 316 5.47 -16.89 1.99
N GLU A 317 4.57 -17.69 2.56
CA GLU A 317 4.83 -19.11 2.79
C GLU A 317 4.97 -19.91 1.48
N HIS A 318 4.20 -19.55 0.44
CA HIS A 318 4.35 -20.14 -0.90
C HIS A 318 5.69 -19.79 -1.53
N ILE A 319 6.11 -18.52 -1.45
CA ILE A 319 7.42 -18.07 -1.97
C ILE A 319 8.56 -18.84 -1.29
N LEU A 320 8.54 -18.92 0.05
CA LEU A 320 9.56 -19.62 0.84
C LEU A 320 9.63 -21.14 0.59
N LYS A 321 8.54 -21.77 0.09
CA LYS A 321 8.47 -23.22 -0.15
C LYS A 321 8.73 -23.64 -1.60
N HIS A 322 8.50 -22.73 -2.56
CA HIS A 322 8.41 -23.09 -3.98
C HIS A 322 9.23 -22.21 -4.93
N LEU A 323 9.73 -21.05 -4.47
CA LEU A 323 10.43 -20.08 -5.32
C LEU A 323 11.83 -19.69 -4.82
N LEU A 324 12.24 -20.21 -3.66
CA LEU A 324 13.54 -20.05 -3.01
C LEU A 324 14.07 -21.44 -2.61
#